data_AF-A0A924R9E5-F1
#
_entry.id   AF-A0A924R9E5-F1
#
_cell.length_a   1.000
_cell.length_b   1.000
_cell.length_c   1.000
_cell.angle_alpha   90.00
_cell.angle_beta   90.00
_cell.angle_gamma   90.00
#
_symmetry.space_group_name_H-M   'P 1'
#
loop_
_entity.id
_entity.type
_entity.pdbx_description
1 polymer ?
#
loop_
_entity_poly.entity_id
_entity_poly.type
_entity_poly.pdbx_seq_one_letter_code
_entity_poly.pdbx_strand_id
1 'polypeptide(L)'
;MAAEVTKQDQALTNSAGLVATTHGDLTQQLSVLRGKISSLQPMWKGAGAAAFQQVMVRWDEDSRKITSALNEFEANLRQSEQVYNATDDAQSATFAKLNGRLG
;
A
#
# COMPACT_ATOMS: atom_id res chain seq x y z
N MET A 1 0.79 -3.29 29.18
CA MET A 1 1.39 -2.33 28.24
C MET A 1 2.30 -3.03 27.24
N ALA A 2 3.41 -3.68 27.62
CA ALA A 2 4.29 -4.39 26.67
C ALA A 2 3.58 -5.44 25.77
N ALA A 3 2.71 -6.29 26.34
CA ALA A 3 1.95 -7.28 25.56
C ALA A 3 0.86 -6.67 24.65
N GLU A 4 0.44 -5.44 24.90
CA GLU A 4 -0.50 -4.69 24.04
C GLU A 4 0.24 -4.15 22.81
N VAL A 5 1.43 -3.57 23.05
CA VAL A 5 2.32 -3.02 22.02
C VAL A 5 2.75 -4.09 21.03
N THR A 6 3.23 -5.24 21.50
CA THR A 6 3.63 -6.37 20.63
C THR A 6 2.48 -6.87 19.75
N LYS A 7 1.23 -6.84 20.24
CA LYS A 7 0.06 -7.24 19.44
C LYS A 7 -0.29 -6.21 18.36
N GLN A 8 -0.11 -4.93 18.66
CA GLN A 8 -0.34 -3.85 17.70
C GLN A 8 0.71 -3.83 16.59
N ASP A 9 1.99 -4.08 16.91
CA ASP A 9 3.05 -4.20 15.90
C ASP A 9 2.79 -5.37 14.95
N GLN A 10 2.47 -6.55 15.48
CA GLN A 10 2.12 -7.70 14.65
C GLN A 10 0.91 -7.41 13.74
N ALA A 11 -0.09 -6.69 14.23
CA ALA A 11 -1.23 -6.29 13.42
C ALA A 11 -0.83 -5.31 12.29
N LEU A 12 0.07 -4.37 12.56
CA LEU A 12 0.59 -3.42 11.57
C LEU A 12 1.42 -4.12 10.48
N THR A 13 2.38 -4.98 10.86
CA THR A 13 3.20 -5.74 9.90
C THR A 13 2.33 -6.64 9.02
N ASN A 14 1.36 -7.34 9.62
CA ASN A 14 0.42 -8.18 8.89
C ASN A 14 -0.44 -7.36 7.92
N SER A 15 -0.89 -6.18 8.35
CA SER A 15 -1.67 -5.27 7.52
C SER A 15 -0.84 -4.75 6.35
N ALA A 16 0.42 -4.37 6.56
CA ALA A 16 1.32 -3.94 5.51
C ALA A 16 1.55 -5.06 4.47
N GLY A 17 1.75 -6.29 4.92
CA GLY A 17 1.88 -7.46 4.03
C GLY A 17 0.61 -7.75 3.21
N LEU A 18 -0.57 -7.61 3.83
CA LEU A 18 -1.85 -7.75 3.15
C LEU A 18 -2.05 -6.66 2.08
N VAL A 19 -1.70 -5.41 2.41
CA VAL A 19 -1.76 -4.27 1.48
C VAL A 19 -0.84 -4.49 0.30
N ALA A 20 0.41 -4.90 0.53
CA ALA A 20 1.37 -5.20 -0.54
C ALA A 20 0.85 -6.30 -1.48
N THR A 21 0.28 -7.37 -0.92
CA THR A 21 -0.33 -8.47 -1.70
C THR A 21 -1.51 -7.95 -2.53
N THR A 22 -2.43 -7.22 -1.90
CA THR A 22 -3.61 -6.65 -2.55
C THR A 22 -3.23 -5.67 -3.66
N HIS A 23 -2.17 -4.88 -3.44
CA HIS A 23 -1.63 -3.97 -4.45
C HIS A 23 -1.06 -4.72 -5.66
N GLY A 24 -0.32 -5.81 -5.43
CA GLY A 24 0.15 -6.69 -6.50
C GLY A 24 -1.00 -7.28 -7.32
N ASP A 25 -2.00 -7.86 -6.62
CA ASP A 25 -3.18 -8.45 -7.25
C ASP A 25 -3.97 -7.43 -8.07
N LEU A 26 -4.17 -6.23 -7.51
CA LEU A 26 -4.86 -5.15 -8.22
C LEU A 26 -4.10 -4.72 -9.47
N THR A 27 -2.78 -4.53 -9.36
CA THR A 27 -1.93 -4.15 -10.51
C THR A 27 -2.03 -5.19 -11.63
N GLN A 28 -2.02 -6.47 -11.27
CA GLN A 28 -2.20 -7.56 -12.23
C GLN A 28 -3.59 -7.53 -12.88
N GLN A 29 -4.65 -7.35 -12.10
CA GLN A 29 -6.02 -7.25 -12.63
C GLN A 29 -6.19 -6.06 -13.57
N LEU A 30 -5.63 -4.90 -13.22
CA LEU A 30 -5.64 -3.70 -14.06
C LEU A 30 -4.91 -3.96 -15.39
N SER A 31 -3.76 -4.62 -15.36
CA SER A 31 -3.01 -4.99 -16.57
C SER A 31 -3.81 -5.95 -17.47
N VAL A 32 -4.46 -6.96 -16.88
CA VAL A 32 -5.31 -7.91 -17.61
C VAL A 32 -6.49 -7.19 -18.26
N LEU A 33 -7.17 -6.30 -17.54
CA LEU A 33 -8.32 -5.57 -18.07
C LEU A 33 -7.91 -4.59 -19.17
N ARG A 34 -6.78 -3.88 -19.00
CA ARG A 34 -6.14 -3.06 -20.05
C ARG A 34 -5.90 -3.87 -21.32
N GLY A 35 -5.35 -5.08 -21.20
CA GLY A 35 -5.08 -5.97 -22.33
C GLY A 35 -6.36 -6.38 -23.06
N LYS A 36 -7.40 -6.77 -22.31
CA LYS A 36 -8.72 -7.09 -22.88
C LYS A 36 -9.32 -5.90 -23.63
N ILE A 37 -9.28 -4.71 -23.05
CA ILE A 37 -9.78 -3.49 -23.71
C ILE A 37 -8.97 -3.19 -24.98
N SER A 38 -7.65 -3.33 -24.94
CA SER A 38 -6.76 -3.11 -26.09
C SER A 38 -7.02 -4.10 -27.23
N SER A 39 -7.36 -5.35 -26.92
CA SER A 39 -7.69 -6.36 -27.94
C SER A 39 -8.95 -6.03 -28.74
N LEU A 40 -9.85 -5.20 -28.20
CA LEU A 40 -11.06 -4.75 -28.88
C LEU A 40 -10.82 -3.53 -29.79
N GLN A 41 -9.65 -2.89 -29.70
CA GLN A 41 -9.28 -1.72 -30.51
C GLN A 41 -9.55 -1.88 -32.02
N PRO A 42 -9.28 -3.04 -32.66
CA PRO A 42 -9.54 -3.20 -34.10
C PRO A 42 -11.02 -3.05 -34.47
N MET A 43 -11.95 -3.28 -33.53
CA MET A 43 -13.39 -3.20 -33.76
C MET A 43 -13.93 -1.76 -33.77
N TRP A 44 -13.21 -0.80 -33.20
CA TRP A 44 -13.68 0.57 -32.96
C TRP A 44 -13.02 1.61 -33.88
N LYS A 45 -12.56 1.19 -35.06
CA LYS A 45 -12.01 2.09 -36.08
C LYS A 45 -13.07 3.05 -36.65
N GLY A 46 -12.64 4.23 -37.10
CA GLY A 46 -13.52 5.28 -37.62
C GLY A 46 -13.94 6.28 -36.53
N ALA A 47 -15.21 6.70 -36.55
CA ALA A 47 -15.72 7.74 -35.64
C ALA A 47 -15.59 7.38 -34.13
N GLY A 48 -15.52 6.09 -33.78
CA GLY A 48 -15.36 5.62 -32.41
C GLY A 48 -13.92 5.63 -31.88
N ALA A 49 -12.91 5.83 -32.74
CA ALA A 49 -11.50 5.71 -32.35
C ALA A 49 -11.09 6.78 -31.32
N ALA A 50 -11.59 8.01 -31.46
CA ALA A 50 -11.31 9.09 -30.51
C ALA A 50 -11.90 8.80 -29.12
N ALA A 51 -13.15 8.30 -29.07
CA ALA A 51 -13.79 7.92 -27.82
C ALA A 51 -13.05 6.78 -27.12
N PHE A 52 -12.58 5.78 -27.88
CA PHE A 52 -11.73 4.72 -27.35
C PHE A 52 -10.42 5.24 -26.78
N GLN A 53 -9.74 6.12 -27.51
CA GLN A 53 -8.49 6.73 -27.06
C GLN A 53 -8.69 7.45 -25.71
N GLN A 54 -9.81 8.15 -25.56
CA GLN A 54 -10.14 8.87 -24.33
C GLN A 54 -10.44 7.92 -23.16
N VAL A 55 -11.13 6.81 -23.40
CA VAL A 55 -11.31 5.75 -22.40
C VAL A 55 -9.96 5.17 -21.97
N MET A 56 -9.03 4.95 -22.90
CA MET A 56 -7.71 4.42 -22.59
C MET A 56 -6.87 5.42 -21.78
N VAL A 57 -6.92 6.72 -22.10
CA VAL A 57 -6.24 7.75 -21.29
C VAL A 57 -6.78 7.74 -19.86
N ARG A 58 -8.12 7.76 -19.72
CA ARG A 58 -8.75 7.77 -18.39
C ARG A 58 -8.48 6.50 -17.60
N TRP A 59 -8.47 5.35 -18.27
CA TRP A 59 -8.08 4.09 -17.67
C TRP A 59 -6.68 4.14 -17.07
N ASP A 60 -5.69 4.69 -17.80
CA ASP A 60 -4.32 4.79 -17.31
C ASP A 60 -4.21 5.74 -16.12
N GLU A 61 -4.91 6.87 -16.16
CA GLU A 61 -4.98 7.83 -15.06
C GLU A 61 -5.58 7.21 -13.80
N ASP A 62 -6.74 6.57 -13.92
CA ASP A 62 -7.44 5.95 -12.79
C ASP A 62 -6.63 4.77 -12.21
N SER A 63 -6.02 3.95 -13.08
CA SER A 63 -5.13 2.84 -12.67
C SER A 63 -3.91 3.34 -11.89
N ARG A 64 -3.26 4.40 -12.37
CA ARG A 64 -2.11 5.02 -11.67
C ARG A 64 -2.52 5.63 -10.34
N LYS A 65 -3.68 6.28 -10.29
CA LYS A 65 -4.17 6.90 -9.06
C LYS A 65 -4.38 5.87 -7.96
N ILE A 66 -5.03 4.74 -8.27
CA ILE A 66 -5.31 3.71 -7.27
C ILE A 66 -4.02 3.00 -6.84
N THR A 67 -3.15 2.63 -7.78
CA THR A 67 -1.87 1.98 -7.46
C THR A 67 -0.95 2.90 -6.64
N SER A 68 -0.86 4.18 -6.97
CA SER A 68 -0.11 5.17 -6.17
C SER A 68 -0.64 5.30 -4.75
N ALA A 69 -1.97 5.38 -4.58
CA ALA A 69 -2.59 5.48 -3.26
C ALA A 69 -2.30 4.25 -2.38
N LEU A 70 -2.27 3.05 -2.98
CA LEU A 70 -1.91 1.82 -2.26
C LEU A 70 -0.42 1.78 -1.89
N ASN A 71 0.47 2.25 -2.75
CA ASN A 71 1.90 2.38 -2.43
C ASN A 71 2.13 3.38 -1.28
N GLU A 72 1.46 4.53 -1.31
CA GLU A 72 1.53 5.51 -0.22
C GLU A 72 0.97 4.94 1.08
N PHE A 73 -0.13 4.19 1.01
CA PHE A 73 -0.70 3.54 2.19
C PHE A 73 0.25 2.48 2.78
N GLU A 74 0.88 1.65 1.95
CA GLU A 74 1.91 0.70 2.40
C GLU A 74 3.09 1.43 3.07
N ALA A 75 3.59 2.51 2.44
CA ALA A 75 4.68 3.30 2.99
C ALA A 75 4.32 3.91 4.35
N ASN A 76 3.11 4.46 4.50
CA ASN A 76 2.62 5.02 5.76
C ASN A 76 2.49 3.96 6.86
N LEU A 77 2.05 2.74 6.51
CA LEU A 77 1.98 1.63 7.47
C LEU A 77 3.38 1.23 7.96
N ARG A 78 4.34 1.05 7.05
CA ARG A 78 5.74 0.73 7.40
C ARG A 78 6.40 1.83 8.22
N GLN A 79 6.14 3.09 7.89
CA GLN A 79 6.64 4.23 8.67
C GLN A 79 6.05 4.24 10.08
N SER A 80 4.74 3.96 10.21
CA SER A 80 4.09 3.88 11.52
C SER A 80 4.74 2.79 12.39
N GLU A 81 4.94 1.60 11.84
CA GLU A 81 5.65 0.49 12.50
C GLU A 81 7.06 0.89 12.98
N GLN A 82 7.84 1.58 12.14
CA GLN A 82 9.17 2.07 12.53
C GLN A 82 9.12 3.07 13.69
N VAL A 83 8.17 4.01 13.66
CA VAL A 83 7.99 5.02 14.72
C VAL A 83 7.56 4.37 16.03
N TYR A 84 6.68 3.35 15.97
CA TYR A 84 6.27 2.60 17.14
C TYR A 84 7.44 1.85 17.78
N ASN A 85 8.19 1.07 17.00
CA ASN A 85 9.36 0.33 17.50
C ASN A 85 10.39 1.27 18.15
N ALA A 86 10.71 2.41 17.50
CA ALA A 86 11.64 3.38 18.05
C ALA A 86 11.16 4.01 19.37
N THR A 87 9.84 4.21 19.51
CA THR A 87 9.24 4.76 20.73
C THR A 87 9.30 3.74 21.88
N ASP A 88 9.03 2.47 21.60
CA ASP A 88 9.10 1.40 22.60
C ASP A 88 10.54 1.17 23.10
N ASP A 89 11.52 1.14 22.18
CA ASP A 89 12.94 1.04 22.52
C ASP A 89 13.39 2.19 23.42
N ALA A 90 12.95 3.41 23.13
CA ALA A 90 13.27 4.59 23.95
C ALA A 90 12.64 4.53 25.35
N GLN A 91 11.41 4.04 25.46
CA GLN A 91 10.72 3.82 26.73
C GLN A 91 11.44 2.75 27.56
N SER A 92 11.74 1.60 26.95
CA SER A 92 12.46 0.49 27.57
C SER A 92 13.83 0.92 28.10
N ALA A 93 14.60 1.66 27.30
CA ALA A 93 15.88 2.22 27.71
C ALA A 93 15.75 3.19 28.90
N THR A 94 14.66 3.96 28.95
CA THR A 94 14.38 4.88 30.08
C THR A 94 14.05 4.11 31.35
N PHE A 95 13.20 3.08 31.27
CA PHE A 95 12.89 2.21 32.40
C PHE A 95 14.13 1.45 32.91
N ALA A 96 14.96 0.93 32.02
CA ALA A 96 16.22 0.27 32.38
C ALA A 96 17.16 1.21 33.14
N LYS A 97 17.29 2.47 32.69
CA LYS A 97 18.07 3.51 33.38
C LYS A 97 17.50 3.84 34.76
N LEU A 98 16.17 3.94 34.90
CA LEU A 98 15.53 4.19 36.19
C LEU A 98 15.76 3.03 37.16
N ASN A 99 15.61 1.80 36.70
CA ASN A 99 15.83 0.60 37.52
C ASN A 99 17.29 0.51 37.99
N GLY A 100 18.25 0.80 37.11
CA GLY A 100 19.68 0.84 37.47
C GLY A 100 20.08 1.98 38.42
N ARG A 101 19.19 2.95 38.69
CA ARG A 101 19.41 4.02 39.68
C ARG A 101 18.74 3.74 41.03
N LEU A 102 17.82 2.77 41.07
CA LEU A 102 17.05 2.40 42.25
C LEU A 102 17.59 1.14 42.95
N GLY A 103 18.51 0.41 42.31
CA GLY A 103 19.35 -0.63 42.93
C GLY A 103 20.77 -0.12 43.15
#